data_AF-A0A8H5X9A2-F1
#
_entry.id   AF-A0A8H5X9A2-F1
#
_cell.length_a   1.000
_cell.length_b   1.000
_cell.length_c   1.000
_cell.angle_alpha   90.00
_cell.angle_beta   90.00
_cell.angle_gamma   90.00
#
_symmetry.space_group_name_H-M   'P 1'
#
loop_
_entity.id
_entity.type
_entity.pdbx_description
1 polymer ?
#
loop_
_entity_poly.entity_id
_entity_poly.type
_entity_poly.pdbx_seq_one_letter_code
_entity_poly.pdbx_strand_id
1 'polypeptide(L)'
;MGAMTAQKFREWSDRWNEDFRHYYFVKKHNGYYPSLCQFASKHKGKYEVKFVNVQETLLILLPKDDYYHKDVNVQESIKKQLERAIAKDMPRYWVKDEARHREMEERFAREVEGHYQEEEAKIQRRGK
;
A
#
# COMPACT_ATOMS: atom_id res chain seq x y z
N MET A 1 -3.35 -31.23 -3.29
CA MET A 1 -3.02 -29.88 -2.77
C MET A 1 -1.74 -29.44 -3.47
N GLY A 2 -1.86 -28.53 -4.44
CA GLY A 2 -0.75 -28.13 -5.31
C GLY A 2 0.20 -27.18 -4.58
N ALA A 3 1.48 -27.53 -4.54
CA ALA A 3 2.51 -26.72 -3.90
C ALA A 3 2.64 -25.36 -4.62
N MET A 4 2.44 -24.27 -3.88
CA MET A 4 2.94 -22.94 -4.27
C MET A 4 4.42 -23.08 -4.61
N THR A 5 4.81 -22.73 -5.84
CA THR A 5 6.24 -22.67 -6.20
C THR A 5 6.85 -21.44 -5.53
N ALA A 6 8.04 -21.60 -4.93
CA ALA A 6 8.69 -20.54 -4.14
C ALA A 6 8.89 -19.22 -4.91
N GLN A 7 8.99 -19.27 -6.24
CA GLN A 7 9.05 -18.09 -7.10
C GLN A 7 7.74 -17.30 -7.12
N LYS A 8 6.59 -17.98 -7.14
CA LYS A 8 5.27 -17.34 -7.11
C LYS A 8 4.94 -16.78 -5.73
N PHE A 9 5.42 -17.42 -4.66
CA PHE A 9 5.33 -16.88 -3.31
C PHE A 9 6.17 -15.61 -3.15
N ARG A 10 7.33 -15.51 -3.82
CA ARG A 10 8.14 -14.29 -3.90
C ARG A 10 7.47 -13.18 -4.74
N GLU A 11 6.90 -13.50 -5.90
CA GLU A 11 6.17 -12.50 -6.68
C GLU A 11 4.93 -11.95 -5.93
N TRP A 12 4.26 -12.81 -5.16
CA TRP A 12 3.16 -12.44 -4.27
C TRP A 12 3.64 -11.60 -3.08
N SER A 13 4.74 -11.99 -2.46
CA SER A 13 5.46 -11.23 -1.42
C SER A 13 5.78 -9.82 -1.86
N ASP A 14 6.38 -9.68 -3.04
CA ASP A 14 6.88 -8.41 -3.54
C ASP A 14 5.74 -7.46 -3.89
N ARG A 15 4.62 -7.98 -4.41
CA ARG A 15 3.41 -7.20 -4.68
C ARG A 15 2.62 -6.84 -3.43
N TRP A 16 2.51 -7.73 -2.46
CA TRP A 16 1.88 -7.42 -1.18
C TRP A 16 2.69 -6.39 -0.40
N ASN A 17 4.02 -6.48 -0.47
CA ASN A 17 4.93 -5.42 -0.06
C ASN A 17 4.62 -4.11 -0.81
N GLU A 18 4.39 -4.15 -2.12
CA GLU A 18 4.10 -2.96 -2.90
C GLU A 18 2.80 -2.30 -2.42
N ASP A 19 1.67 -2.99 -2.38
CA ASP A 19 0.39 -2.41 -1.94
C ASP A 19 0.43 -1.95 -0.48
N PHE A 20 1.07 -2.72 0.41
CA PHE A 20 1.23 -2.36 1.82
C PHE A 20 2.07 -1.08 1.99
N ARG A 21 3.00 -0.82 1.08
CA ARG A 21 3.87 0.35 1.13
C ARG A 21 3.18 1.63 0.67
N HIS A 22 2.07 1.56 -0.08
CA HIS A 22 1.43 2.74 -0.67
C HIS A 22 0.23 3.21 0.15
N TYR A 23 0.30 4.46 0.62
CA TYR A 23 -0.80 5.12 1.32
C TYR A 23 -1.29 6.35 0.58
N TYR A 24 -2.59 6.38 0.31
CA TYR A 24 -3.26 7.42 -0.45
C TYR A 24 -4.05 8.34 0.48
N PHE A 25 -3.83 9.64 0.33
CA PHE A 25 -4.56 10.67 1.05
C PHE A 25 -5.06 11.73 0.07
N VAL A 26 -6.27 12.22 0.31
CA VAL A 26 -6.88 13.30 -0.46
C VAL A 26 -6.92 14.58 0.37
N LYS A 27 -6.75 15.70 -0.32
CA LYS A 27 -6.86 17.03 0.28
C LYS A 27 -8.33 17.36 0.55
N LYS A 28 -8.66 17.69 1.80
CA LYS A 28 -10.04 18.01 2.22
C LYS A 28 -10.31 19.51 2.34
N HIS A 29 -9.28 20.30 2.66
CA HIS A 29 -9.39 21.74 2.82
C HIS A 29 -8.18 22.45 2.21
N ASN A 30 -8.31 23.75 1.92
CA ASN A 30 -7.26 24.60 1.34
C ASN A 30 -6.13 24.95 2.32
N GLY A 31 -5.60 23.96 3.04
CA GLY A 31 -4.35 24.12 3.76
C GLY A 31 -3.50 22.87 3.61
N TYR A 32 -2.18 22.95 3.69
CA TYR A 32 -1.31 24.10 3.60
C TYR A 32 -0.03 23.43 3.11
N TYR A 33 0.40 23.69 1.88
CA TYR A 33 1.65 23.14 1.32
C TYR A 33 2.83 23.14 2.33
N PRO A 34 2.97 24.17 3.19
CA PRO A 34 3.99 24.18 4.24
C PRO A 34 3.89 23.06 5.30
N SER A 35 2.70 22.62 5.74
CA SER A 35 2.58 21.52 6.71
C SER A 35 2.98 20.19 6.08
N LEU A 36 2.69 20.02 4.79
CA LEU A 36 3.17 18.89 4.00
C LEU A 36 4.70 18.93 3.85
N CYS A 37 5.29 20.08 3.52
CA CYS A 37 6.74 20.24 3.46
C CYS A 37 7.40 19.96 4.82
N GLN A 38 6.81 20.43 5.92
CA GLN A 38 7.30 20.18 7.27
C GLN A 38 7.22 18.69 7.63
N PHE A 39 6.11 18.02 7.30
CA PHE A 39 5.96 16.58 7.48
C PHE A 39 7.02 15.81 6.68
N ALA A 40 7.15 16.10 5.38
CA ALA A 40 8.12 15.43 4.51
C ALA A 40 9.57 15.64 4.98
N SER A 41 9.90 16.84 5.47
CA SER A 41 11.21 17.15 6.04
C SER A 41 11.46 16.38 7.35
N LYS A 42 10.49 16.40 8.27
CA LYS A 42 10.57 15.76 9.59
C LYS A 42 10.68 14.23 9.51
N HIS A 43 10.03 13.62 8.53
CA HIS A 43 10.03 12.17 8.32
C HIS A 43 10.89 11.74 7.12
N LYS A 44 11.81 12.61 6.67
CA LYS A 44 12.76 12.30 5.61
C LYS A 44 13.54 11.02 5.96
N GLY A 45 13.61 10.09 5.01
CA GLY A 45 14.26 8.79 5.19
C GLY A 45 13.41 7.74 5.95
N LYS A 46 12.32 8.15 6.60
CA LYS A 46 11.33 7.23 7.18
C LYS A 46 10.18 6.93 6.22
N TYR A 47 9.79 7.91 5.42
CA TYR A 47 8.78 7.75 4.37
C TYR A 47 9.22 8.49 3.11
N GLU A 48 8.84 7.97 1.95
CA GLU A 48 8.92 8.70 0.69
C GLU A 48 7.56 9.36 0.43
N VAL A 49 7.54 10.68 0.32
CA VAL A 49 6.31 11.46 0.22
C VAL A 49 6.22 12.06 -1.19
N LYS A 50 5.19 11.67 -1.94
CA LYS A 50 4.93 12.15 -3.31
C LYS A 50 3.62 12.91 -3.33
N PHE A 51 3.65 14.14 -3.85
CA PHE A 51 2.46 14.94 -4.02
C PHE A 51 2.12 15.06 -5.51
N VAL A 52 0.90 14.68 -5.87
CA VAL A 52 0.37 14.72 -7.24
C VAL A 52 -0.55 15.93 -7.34
N ASN A 53 0.02 17.07 -7.75
CA ASN A 53 -0.68 18.37 -7.78
C ASN A 53 -2.00 18.34 -8.58
N VAL A 54 -2.01 17.64 -9.72
CA VAL A 54 -3.18 17.59 -10.63
C VAL A 54 -4.39 16.91 -9.99
N GLN A 55 -4.16 15.93 -9.11
CA GLN A 55 -5.22 15.14 -8.46
C GLN A 55 -5.40 15.53 -6.98
N GLU A 56 -4.69 16.56 -6.52
CA GLU A 56 -4.58 16.94 -5.11
C GLU A 56 -4.43 15.72 -4.16
N THR A 57 -3.67 14.72 -4.61
CA THR A 57 -3.47 13.46 -3.89
C THR A 57 -2.07 13.42 -3.32
N LEU A 58 -1.97 12.99 -2.07
CA LEU A 58 -0.73 12.69 -1.39
C LEU A 58 -0.54 11.17 -1.35
N LEU A 59 0.59 10.72 -1.88
CA LEU A 59 1.04 9.34 -1.82
C LEU A 59 2.21 9.25 -0.83
N ILE A 60 2.08 8.42 0.19
CA ILE A 60 3.15 8.14 1.14
C ILE A 60 3.57 6.70 0.99
N LEU A 61 4.87 6.52 0.74
CA LEU A 61 5.54 5.27 0.51
C LEU A 61 6.34 4.88 1.75
N LEU A 62 6.04 3.71 2.30
CA LEU A 62 6.87 3.12 3.34
C LEU A 62 8.22 2.63 2.74
N PRO A 63 9.34 2.62 3.51
CA PRO A 63 10.68 2.25 3.04
C PRO A 63 10.72 0.88 2.34
N LYS A 64 11.71 0.60 1.50
CA LYS A 64 11.80 -0.69 0.78
C LYS A 64 12.16 -1.90 1.67
N ASP A 65 12.13 -1.75 2.99
CA ASP A 65 12.30 -2.88 3.91
C ASP A 65 11.35 -4.02 3.52
N ASP A 66 11.79 -5.26 3.70
CA ASP A 66 10.96 -6.45 3.53
C ASP A 66 9.83 -6.46 4.59
N TYR A 67 8.79 -5.67 4.37
CA TYR A 67 7.58 -5.70 5.20
C TYR A 67 6.96 -7.08 5.18
N TYR A 68 7.08 -7.80 4.07
CA TYR A 68 6.65 -9.17 3.89
C TYR A 68 7.21 -10.14 4.94
N HIS A 69 8.46 -9.95 5.37
CA HIS A 69 9.05 -10.78 6.42
C HIS A 69 8.71 -10.30 7.84
N LYS A 70 8.00 -9.17 7.96
CA LYS A 70 7.50 -8.65 9.25
C LYS A 70 6.15 -9.28 9.55
N ASP A 71 5.95 -9.61 10.82
CA ASP A 71 4.68 -10.09 11.35
C ASP A 71 3.54 -9.09 11.04
N VAL A 72 2.33 -9.60 10.81
CA VAL A 72 1.13 -8.79 10.50
C VAL A 72 0.87 -7.72 11.57
N ASN A 73 1.14 -8.01 12.84
CA ASN A 73 0.99 -7.02 13.91
C ASN A 73 2.01 -5.88 13.81
N VAL A 74 3.23 -6.20 13.36
CA VAL A 74 4.29 -5.19 13.12
C VAL A 74 3.90 -4.30 11.95
N GLN A 75 3.38 -4.88 10.88
CA GLN A 75 2.84 -4.15 9.74
C GLN A 75 1.71 -3.21 10.18
N GLU A 76 0.68 -3.71 10.86
CA GLU A 76 -0.41 -2.88 11.38
C GLU A 76 0.08 -1.75 12.30
N SER A 77 1.09 -2.02 13.13
CA SER A 77 1.69 -1.01 14.01
C SER A 77 2.30 0.14 13.21
N ILE A 78 3.00 -0.17 12.11
CA ILE A 78 3.61 0.83 11.22
C ILE A 78 2.53 1.68 10.54
N LYS A 79 1.44 1.06 10.09
CA LYS A 79 0.25 1.77 9.56
C LYS A 79 -0.33 2.73 10.58
N LYS A 80 -0.60 2.25 11.80
CA LYS A 80 -1.14 3.07 12.90
C LYS A 80 -0.19 4.23 13.25
N GLN A 81 1.12 4.03 13.16
CA GLN A 81 2.10 5.09 13.39
C GLN A 81 2.05 6.16 12.29
N LEU A 82 1.96 5.77 11.02
CA LEU A 82 1.82 6.71 9.90
C LEU A 82 0.53 7.54 10.02
N GLU A 83 -0.60 6.88 10.26
CA GLU A 83 -1.90 7.54 10.43
C GLU A 83 -1.89 8.53 11.60
N ARG A 84 -1.27 8.17 12.74
CA ARG A 84 -1.08 9.09 13.86
C ARG A 84 -0.16 10.26 13.53
N ALA A 85 0.92 10.03 12.78
CA ALA A 85 1.85 11.08 12.39
C ALA A 85 1.16 12.12 11.49
N ILE A 86 0.37 11.68 10.53
CA ILE A 86 -0.42 12.55 9.64
C ILE A 86 -1.48 13.31 10.43
N ALA A 87 -2.23 12.62 11.31
CA ALA A 87 -3.25 13.26 12.13
C ALA A 87 -2.66 14.33 13.06
N LYS A 88 -1.42 14.13 13.55
CA LYS A 88 -0.72 15.07 14.42
C LYS A 88 -0.12 16.25 13.67
N ASP A 89 0.61 15.97 12.59
CA ASP A 89 1.42 16.97 11.89
C ASP A 89 0.63 17.70 10.79
N MET A 90 -0.47 17.11 10.31
CA MET A 90 -1.33 17.67 9.26
C MET A 90 -2.83 17.51 9.56
N PRO A 91 -3.32 17.93 10.74
CA PRO A 91 -4.70 17.71 11.14
C PRO A 91 -5.68 18.41 10.19
N ARG A 92 -6.73 17.68 9.77
CA ARG A 92 -7.88 18.16 8.97
C ARG A 92 -7.61 18.51 7.51
N TYR A 93 -6.37 18.49 7.04
CA TYR A 93 -6.03 18.84 5.65
C TYR A 93 -5.94 17.63 4.72
N TRP A 94 -5.42 16.51 5.22
CA TRP A 94 -5.24 15.27 4.47
C TRP A 94 -6.04 14.17 5.15
N VAL A 95 -6.91 13.51 4.39
CA VAL A 95 -7.72 12.39 4.87
C VAL A 95 -7.38 11.16 4.04
N LYS A 96 -7.32 10.00 4.70
CA LYS A 96 -7.06 8.74 4.02
C LYS A 96 -8.12 8.52 2.94
N ASP A 97 -7.67 8.20 1.74
CA ASP A 97 -8.54 7.89 0.60
C ASP A 97 -8.95 6.42 0.69
N GLU A 98 -9.94 6.15 1.53
CA GLU A 98 -10.47 4.79 1.72
C GLU A 98 -11.00 4.18 0.41
N ALA A 99 -11.48 5.01 -0.53
CA ALA A 99 -11.99 4.54 -1.80
C ALA A 99 -10.86 3.99 -2.68
N ARG A 100 -9.75 4.73 -2.84
CA ARG A 100 -8.57 4.23 -3.57
C ARG A 100 -7.89 3.06 -2.89
N HIS A 101 -7.83 3.07 -1.56
CA HIS A 101 -7.31 1.94 -0.81
C HIS A 101 -8.13 0.68 -1.05
N ARG A 102 -9.47 0.78 -0.99
CA ARG A 102 -10.36 -0.34 -1.29
C ARG A 102 -10.27 -0.77 -2.76
N GLU A 103 -10.17 0.18 -3.70
CA GLU A 103 -10.03 -0.13 -5.13
C GLU A 103 -8.75 -0.93 -5.41
N MET A 104 -7.62 -0.57 -4.79
CA MET A 104 -6.38 -1.34 -4.86
C MET A 104 -6.55 -2.73 -4.25
N GLU A 105 -7.15 -2.84 -3.06
CA GLU A 105 -7.43 -4.13 -2.40
C GLU A 105 -8.34 -5.02 -3.25
N GLU A 106 -9.39 -4.47 -3.86
CA GLU A 106 -10.33 -5.20 -4.72
C GLU A 106 -9.69 -5.60 -6.05
N ARG A 107 -8.92 -4.71 -6.68
CA ARG A 107 -8.16 -5.02 -7.90
C ARG A 107 -7.20 -6.17 -7.63
N PHE A 108 -6.48 -6.11 -6.51
CA PHE A 108 -5.61 -7.19 -6.08
C PHE A 108 -6.38 -8.50 -5.88
N ALA A 109 -7.51 -8.47 -5.15
CA ALA A 109 -8.33 -9.66 -4.93
C ALA A 109 -8.80 -10.30 -6.25
N ARG A 110 -9.21 -9.50 -7.23
CA ARG A 110 -9.63 -10.00 -8.56
C ARG A 110 -8.47 -10.54 -9.39
N GLU A 111 -7.31 -9.87 -9.38
CA GLU A 111 -6.11 -10.37 -10.06
C GLU A 111 -5.66 -11.71 -9.44
N VAL A 112 -5.77 -11.85 -8.12
CA VAL A 112 -5.50 -13.10 -7.39
C VAL A 112 -6.49 -14.19 -7.77
N GLU A 113 -7.79 -13.92 -7.72
CA GLU A 113 -8.83 -14.89 -8.06
C GLU A 113 -8.72 -15.36 -9.51
N GLY A 114 -8.53 -14.43 -10.46
CA GLY A 114 -8.32 -14.76 -11.87
C GLY A 114 -7.10 -15.63 -12.10
N HIS A 115 -5.99 -15.35 -11.39
CA HIS A 115 -4.78 -16.16 -11.49
C HIS A 115 -4.96 -17.57 -10.89
N TYR A 116 -5.68 -17.72 -9.77
CA TYR A 116 -6.03 -19.04 -9.22
C TYR A 116 -6.86 -19.86 -10.21
N GLN A 117 -7.87 -19.24 -10.82
CA GLN A 117 -8.72 -19.90 -11.83
C GLN A 117 -7.92 -20.34 -13.06
N GLU A 118 -6.97 -19.52 -13.54
CA GLU A 118 -6.08 -19.89 -14.64
C GLU A 118 -5.13 -21.04 -14.30
N GLU A 119 -4.60 -21.07 -13.07
CA GLU A 119 -3.73 -22.15 -12.59
C GLU A 119 -4.49 -23.46 -12.43
N GLU A 120 -5.69 -23.43 -11.83
CA GLU A 120 -6.55 -24.61 -11.71
C GLU A 120 -6.93 -25.15 -13.09
N ALA A 121 -7.25 -24.28 -14.05
CA ALA A 121 -7.52 -24.68 -15.43
C ALA A 121 -6.29 -25.30 -16.13
N LYS A 122 -5.07 -24.81 -15.87
CA LYS A 122 -3.82 -25.38 -16.40
C LYS A 122 -3.51 -26.75 -15.80
N ILE A 123 -3.76 -26.95 -14.50
CA ILE A 123 -3.57 -28.24 -13.84
C ILE A 123 -4.57 -29.27 -14.36
N GLN A 124 -5.86 -28.89 -14.51
CA GLN A 124 -6.88 -29.78 -15.08
C GLN A 124 -6.58 -30.18 -16.53
N ARG A 125 -5.97 -29.28 -17.33
CA ARG A 125 -5.53 -29.60 -18.72
C ARG A 125 -4.29 -30.48 -18.80
N ARG A 126 -3.44 -30.53 -17.77
CA ARG A 126 -2.24 -31.38 -17.70
C ARG A 126 -2.48 -32.76 -17.09
N GLY A 127 -3.62 -32.95 -16.43
CA GLY A 127 -4.05 -34.23 -15.87
C GLY A 127 -4.87 -35.10 -16.83
N LYS A 128 -4.90 -34.78 -18.12
CA LYS A 128 -5.64 -35.50 -19.17
C LYS A 128 -4.69 -36.07 -20.21
#